data_AF-A0A6B2QSD9-F1
#
_entry.id   AF-A0A6B2QSD9-F1
#
_cell.length_a   1.000
_cell.length_b   1.000
_cell.length_c   1.000
_cell.angle_alpha   90.00
_cell.angle_beta   90.00
_cell.angle_gamma   90.00
#
_symmetry.space_group_name_H-M   'P 1'
#
loop_
_entity.id
_entity.type
_entity.pdbx_description
1 polymer ?
#
loop_
_entity_poly.entity_id
_entity_poly.type
_entity_poly.pdbx_seq_one_letter_code
_entity_poly.pdbx_strand_id
1 'polypeptide(L)'
;LIPKKRGWTTEKSRLSPQVSNIIKQAINDEYLNAKKPSISKTIEIVKAECSRLQLEAPHENSIRRRIEALNDYQVTKARLGSKAAIDKFKAAAGSFPNADYPLAYVQIDHTPLDIEIVDDE
;
A
#
# COMPACT_ATOMS: atom_id res chain seq x y z
N LEU A 1 -33.94 21.00 -6.80
CA LEU A 1 -33.33 19.66 -6.94
C LEU A 1 -32.90 19.48 -8.39
N ILE A 2 -31.60 19.36 -8.65
CA ILE A 2 -31.08 19.12 -10.01
C ILE A 2 -31.43 17.68 -10.41
N PRO A 3 -32.10 17.44 -11.56
CA PRO A 3 -32.46 16.09 -11.98
C PRO A 3 -31.19 15.27 -12.26
N LYS A 4 -31.05 14.13 -11.58
CA LYS A 4 -29.95 13.18 -11.85
C LYS A 4 -30.03 12.72 -13.31
N LYS A 5 -28.93 12.87 -14.05
CA LYS A 5 -28.80 12.36 -15.43
C LYS A 5 -29.07 10.86 -15.42
N ARG A 6 -30.01 10.39 -16.25
CA ARG A 6 -30.22 8.96 -16.49
C ARG A 6 -28.95 8.37 -17.12
N GLY A 7 -28.38 7.34 -16.50
CA GLY A 7 -27.13 6.72 -16.95
C GLY A 7 -26.42 5.96 -15.83
N TRP A 8 -25.46 5.12 -16.20
CA TRP A 8 -24.63 4.38 -15.26
C TRP A 8 -23.70 5.34 -14.50
N THR A 9 -23.57 5.17 -13.19
CA THR A 9 -22.70 5.99 -12.34
C THR A 9 -21.49 5.17 -11.91
N THR A 10 -20.35 5.84 -11.76
CA THR A 10 -19.08 5.24 -11.29
C THR A 10 -19.22 4.53 -9.93
N GLU A 11 -20.20 4.92 -9.12
CA GLU A 11 -20.51 4.28 -7.83
C GLU A 11 -21.07 2.86 -7.95
N LYS A 12 -21.67 2.47 -9.09
CA LYS A 12 -22.26 1.13 -9.27
C LYS A 12 -21.34 0.23 -10.06
N SER A 13 -20.68 -0.72 -9.41
CA SER A 13 -19.83 -1.70 -10.11
C SER A 13 -20.64 -2.58 -11.08
N ARG A 14 -20.02 -2.96 -12.21
CA ARG A 14 -20.56 -3.95 -13.16
C ARG A 14 -20.36 -5.41 -12.70
N LEU A 15 -19.57 -5.61 -11.64
CA LEU A 15 -19.34 -6.94 -11.08
C LEU A 15 -20.44 -7.31 -10.10
N SER A 16 -20.76 -8.60 -10.04
CA SER A 16 -21.65 -9.12 -9.00
C SER A 16 -21.06 -8.83 -7.61
N PRO A 17 -21.90 -8.70 -6.57
CA PRO A 17 -21.42 -8.55 -5.20
C PRO A 17 -20.50 -9.69 -4.76
N GLN A 18 -20.79 -10.92 -5.19
CA GLN A 18 -19.98 -12.10 -4.90
C GLN A 18 -18.56 -11.98 -5.47
N VAL A 19 -18.42 -11.67 -6.77
CA VAL A 19 -17.10 -11.49 -7.40
C VAL A 19 -16.36 -10.30 -6.78
N SER A 20 -17.08 -9.23 -6.45
CA SER A 20 -16.47 -8.07 -5.77
C SER A 20 -15.90 -8.44 -4.39
N ASN A 21 -16.56 -9.35 -3.66
CA ASN A 21 -16.08 -9.83 -2.37
C ASN A 21 -14.85 -10.74 -2.52
N ILE A 22 -14.85 -11.64 -3.51
CA ILE A 22 -13.69 -12.50 -3.82
C ILE A 22 -12.45 -11.65 -4.12
N ILE A 23 -12.60 -10.60 -4.94
CA ILE A 23 -11.49 -9.69 -5.24
C ILE A 23 -10.99 -9.00 -3.98
N LYS A 24 -11.89 -8.50 -3.12
CA LYS A 24 -11.50 -7.82 -1.87
C LYS A 24 -10.74 -8.76 -0.93
N GLN A 25 -11.21 -10.00 -0.79
CA GLN A 25 -10.55 -11.02 0.03
C GLN A 25 -9.15 -11.34 -0.51
N ALA A 26 -9.04 -11.65 -1.80
CA ALA A 26 -7.75 -11.93 -2.42
C ALA A 26 -6.77 -10.74 -2.31
N ILE A 27 -7.24 -9.50 -2.41
CA ILE A 27 -6.40 -8.33 -2.20
C ILE A 27 -5.88 -8.27 -0.75
N ASN A 28 -6.74 -8.50 0.23
CA ASN A 28 -6.34 -8.42 1.64
C ASN A 28 -5.38 -9.56 2.04
N ASP A 29 -5.68 -10.78 1.61
CA ASP A 29 -4.95 -11.97 2.06
C ASP A 29 -3.62 -12.13 1.33
N GLU A 30 -3.61 -11.82 0.02
CA GLU A 30 -2.45 -12.04 -0.84
C GLU A 30 -1.70 -10.73 -1.13
N TYR A 31 -2.38 -9.72 -1.67
CA TYR A 31 -1.69 -8.52 -2.15
C TYR A 31 -1.17 -7.61 -1.02
N LEU A 32 -1.94 -7.43 0.04
CA LEU A 32 -1.60 -6.61 1.22
C LEU A 32 -0.75 -7.40 2.22
N ASN A 33 0.31 -8.01 1.72
CA ASN A 33 1.20 -8.89 2.48
C ASN A 33 2.66 -8.39 2.45
N ALA A 34 3.39 -8.58 3.55
CA ALA A 34 4.81 -8.27 3.67
C ALA A 34 5.71 -9.08 2.69
N LYS A 35 5.24 -10.25 2.23
CA LYS A 35 5.90 -11.05 1.18
C LYS A 35 5.87 -10.38 -0.20
N LYS A 36 5.05 -9.33 -0.37
CA LYS A 36 4.93 -8.53 -1.61
C LYS A 36 4.69 -9.36 -2.88
N PRO A 37 3.72 -10.30 -2.90
CA PRO A 37 3.41 -11.00 -4.14
C PRO A 37 2.98 -10.00 -5.22
N SER A 38 3.17 -10.41 -6.47
CA SER A 38 2.86 -9.59 -7.64
C SER A 38 1.36 -9.46 -7.85
N ILE A 39 0.94 -8.39 -8.53
CA ILE A 39 -0.46 -8.21 -8.93
C ILE A 39 -0.95 -9.39 -9.76
N SER A 40 -0.09 -9.94 -10.62
CA SER A 40 -0.41 -11.11 -11.44
C SER A 40 -0.76 -12.33 -10.58
N LYS A 41 -0.08 -12.52 -9.44
CA LYS A 41 -0.40 -13.62 -8.52
C LYS A 41 -1.77 -13.45 -7.89
N THR A 42 -2.11 -12.23 -7.48
CA THR A 42 -3.45 -11.93 -6.96
C THR A 42 -4.53 -12.15 -8.03
N ILE A 43 -4.27 -11.80 -9.29
CA ILE A 43 -5.20 -12.06 -10.41
C ILE A 43 -5.41 -13.56 -10.62
N GLU A 44 -4.34 -14.36 -10.59
CA GLU A 44 -4.42 -15.82 -10.72
C GLU A 44 -5.30 -16.42 -9.62
N ILE A 45 -5.11 -16.00 -8.37
CA ILE A 45 -5.87 -16.47 -7.21
C ILE A 45 -7.35 -16.09 -7.34
N VAL A 46 -7.66 -14.86 -7.76
CA VAL A 46 -9.05 -14.44 -8.01
C VAL A 46 -9.70 -15.31 -9.09
N LYS A 47 -9.00 -15.59 -10.20
CA LYS A 47 -9.52 -16.45 -11.26
C LYS A 47 -9.75 -17.88 -10.78
N ALA A 48 -8.82 -18.43 -10.00
CA ALA A 48 -8.93 -19.76 -9.42
C ALA A 48 -10.15 -19.85 -8.48
N GLU A 49 -10.36 -18.86 -7.62
CA GLU A 49 -11.51 -18.80 -6.71
C GLU A 49 -12.84 -18.64 -7.44
N CYS A 50 -12.90 -17.78 -8.45
CA CYS A 50 -14.09 -17.68 -9.31
C CYS A 50 -14.40 -19.01 -10.00
N SER A 51 -13.39 -19.70 -10.54
CA SER A 51 -13.56 -21.01 -11.18
C SER A 51 -14.06 -22.07 -10.20
N ARG A 52 -13.50 -22.12 -8.98
CA ARG A 52 -13.91 -23.05 -7.91
C ARG A 52 -15.38 -22.85 -7.53
N LEU A 53 -15.87 -21.62 -7.57
CA LEU A 53 -17.25 -21.25 -7.25
C LEU A 53 -18.19 -21.24 -8.47
N GLN A 54 -17.70 -21.68 -9.65
CA GLN A 54 -18.46 -21.66 -10.90
C GLN A 54 -18.99 -20.27 -11.28
N LEU A 55 -18.24 -19.22 -10.93
CA LEU A 55 -18.54 -17.83 -11.25
C LEU A 55 -17.72 -17.38 -12.46
N GLU A 56 -18.28 -16.47 -13.25
CA GLU A 56 -17.55 -15.82 -14.34
C GLU A 56 -16.44 -14.95 -13.77
N ALA A 57 -15.20 -15.24 -14.16
CA ALA A 57 -14.04 -14.51 -13.68
C ALA A 57 -14.02 -13.08 -14.25
N PRO A 58 -13.71 -12.06 -13.41
CA PRO A 58 -13.63 -10.69 -13.87
C PRO A 58 -12.43 -10.50 -14.80
N HIS A 59 -12.51 -9.53 -15.70
CA HIS A 59 -11.37 -9.14 -16.53
C HIS A 59 -10.20 -8.65 -15.65
N GLU A 60 -8.96 -8.97 -16.02
CA GLU A 60 -7.77 -8.64 -15.23
C GLU A 60 -7.66 -7.15 -14.89
N ASN A 61 -7.96 -6.28 -15.86
CA ASN A 61 -7.94 -4.83 -15.66
C ASN A 61 -8.95 -4.37 -14.61
N SER A 62 -10.04 -5.11 -14.38
CA SER A 62 -10.98 -4.80 -13.28
C SER A 62 -10.40 -5.10 -11.91
N ILE A 63 -9.48 -6.06 -11.81
CA ILE A 63 -8.73 -6.36 -10.59
C ILE A 63 -7.62 -5.33 -10.41
N ARG A 64 -6.83 -5.05 -11.46
CA ARG A 64 -5.75 -4.03 -11.43
C ARG A 64 -6.26 -2.67 -10.96
N ARG A 65 -7.35 -2.17 -11.55
CA ARG A 65 -7.98 -0.91 -11.14
C ARG A 65 -8.43 -0.87 -9.69
N ARG A 66 -8.82 -2.01 -9.11
CA ARG A 66 -9.20 -2.08 -7.70
C ARG A 66 -8.00 -2.04 -6.77
N ILE A 67 -6.89 -2.64 -7.19
CA ILE A 67 -5.62 -2.57 -6.48
C ILE A 67 -5.07 -1.13 -6.54
N GLU A 68 -5.13 -0.49 -7.70
CA GLU A 68 -4.72 0.91 -7.90
C GLU A 68 -5.59 1.91 -7.13
N ALA A 69 -6.86 1.58 -6.89
CA ALA A 69 -7.76 2.40 -6.10
C ALA A 69 -7.57 2.27 -4.58
N LEU A 70 -6.66 1.40 -4.12
CA LEU A 70 -6.34 1.28 -2.70
C LEU A 70 -5.63 2.53 -2.19
N ASN A 71 -5.73 2.77 -0.89
CA ASN A 71 -5.00 3.85 -0.26
C ASN A 71 -3.49 3.54 -0.24
N ASP A 72 -2.70 4.36 -0.92
CA ASP A 72 -1.24 4.21 -1.04
C ASP A 72 -0.50 4.11 0.30
N TYR A 73 -0.97 4.82 1.33
CA TYR A 73 -0.42 4.72 2.68
C TYR A 73 -0.66 3.33 3.27
N GLN A 74 -1.88 2.80 3.14
CA GLN A 74 -2.20 1.46 3.63
C GLN A 74 -1.44 0.37 2.87
N VAL A 75 -1.33 0.50 1.54
CA VAL A 75 -0.55 -0.42 0.70
C VAL A 75 0.92 -0.41 1.12
N THR A 76 1.52 0.77 1.28
CA THR A 76 2.92 0.92 1.70
C THR A 76 3.11 0.37 3.11
N LYS A 77 2.20 0.66 4.03
CA LYS A 77 2.27 0.14 5.40
C LYS A 77 2.23 -1.39 5.44
N ALA A 78 1.30 -2.00 4.70
CA ALA A 78 1.15 -3.46 4.66
C ALA A 78 2.33 -4.16 3.96
N ARG A 79 2.82 -3.59 2.86
CA ARG A 79 3.86 -4.21 2.03
C ARG A 79 5.28 -3.86 2.45
N LEU A 80 5.54 -2.65 2.94
CA LEU A 80 6.87 -2.11 3.25
C LEU A 80 7.07 -1.79 4.73
N GLY A 81 6.02 -1.86 5.54
CA GLY A 81 6.06 -1.63 6.98
C GLY A 81 5.72 -0.19 7.39
N SER A 82 5.50 -0.01 8.69
CA SER A 82 5.03 1.26 9.24
C SER A 82 6.04 2.40 9.07
N LYS A 83 7.35 2.11 9.23
CA LYS A 83 8.40 3.12 9.06
C LYS A 83 8.42 3.68 7.64
N ALA A 84 8.48 2.81 6.64
CA ALA A 84 8.45 3.21 5.23
C ALA A 84 7.19 4.02 4.86
N ALA A 85 6.03 3.68 5.43
CA ALA A 85 4.80 4.45 5.21
C ALA A 85 4.84 5.82 5.88
N ILE A 86 5.39 5.91 7.10
CA ILE A 86 5.58 7.18 7.80
C ILE A 86 6.56 8.06 7.01
N ASP A 87 7.72 7.53 6.66
CA ASP A 87 8.78 8.29 5.97
C ASP A 87 8.30 8.83 4.61
N LYS A 88 7.45 8.07 3.89
CA LYS A 88 6.93 8.46 2.58
C LYS A 88 5.75 9.44 2.63
N PHE A 89 4.84 9.28 3.60
CA PHE A 89 3.56 10.00 3.59
C PHE A 89 3.37 10.97 4.76
N LYS A 90 4.15 10.87 5.83
CA LYS A 90 4.12 11.87 6.89
C LYS A 90 4.75 13.15 6.32
N ALA A 91 4.06 14.27 6.50
CA ALA A 91 4.66 15.57 6.19
C ALA A 91 6.02 15.67 6.88
N ALA A 92 7.01 16.25 6.18
CA ALA A 92 8.30 16.54 6.77
C ALA A 92 8.08 17.27 8.11
N ALA A 93 8.91 16.98 9.12
CA ALA A 93 8.95 17.80 10.31
C ALA A 93 9.06 19.27 9.87
N GLY A 94 8.28 20.16 10.48
CA GLY A 94 8.15 21.56 10.06
C GLY A 94 9.46 22.34 10.19
N SER A 95 9.36 23.65 10.46
CA SER A 95 10.57 24.37 10.87
C SER A 95 11.12 23.78 12.16
N PHE A 96 12.42 23.88 12.35
CA PHE A 96 13.10 23.55 13.60
C PHE A 96 13.19 24.84 14.42
N PRO A 97 12.19 25.16 15.27
CA PRO A 97 12.11 26.47 15.90
C PRO A 97 13.25 26.71 16.88
N ASN A 98 13.63 27.98 17.08
CA ASN A 98 14.58 28.45 18.09
C ASN A 98 16.05 28.07 17.86
N ALA A 99 16.44 27.80 16.61
CA ALA A 99 17.84 27.57 16.22
C ALA A 99 18.56 28.89 15.89
N ASP A 100 18.38 29.90 16.75
CA ASP A 100 18.67 31.31 16.41
C ASP A 100 20.14 31.72 16.68
N TYR A 101 20.97 30.81 17.17
CA TYR A 101 22.39 31.05 17.49
C TYR A 101 23.24 29.77 17.32
N PRO A 102 24.57 29.87 17.10
CA PRO A 102 25.45 28.70 17.03
C PRO A 102 25.36 27.84 18.30
N LEU A 103 25.35 26.51 18.14
CA LEU A 103 25.15 25.54 19.23
C LEU A 103 23.79 25.62 19.94
N ALA A 104 22.79 26.32 19.39
CA ALA A 104 21.41 26.25 19.91
C ALA A 104 20.88 24.80 19.96
N TYR A 105 21.39 23.94 19.07
CA TYR A 105 21.19 22.50 19.11
C TYR A 105 22.47 21.76 18.75
N VAL A 106 22.71 20.62 19.41
CA VAL A 106 23.79 19.69 19.09
C VAL A 106 23.17 18.31 18.94
N GLN A 107 23.33 17.72 17.75
CA GLN A 107 22.94 16.33 17.50
C GLN A 107 24.21 15.49 17.42
N ILE A 108 24.31 14.48 18.29
CA ILE A 108 25.38 13.49 18.26
C ILE A 108 24.76 12.23 17.69
N ASP A 109 25.30 11.75 16.57
CA ASP A 109 24.91 10.48 16.00
C ASP A 109 26.13 9.57 15.92
N HIS A 110 25.91 8.28 16.16
CA HIS A 110 26.95 7.26 16.07
C HIS A 110 26.69 6.43 14.81
N THR A 111 27.68 6.39 13.92
CA THR A 111 27.66 5.49 12.77
C THR A 111 28.50 4.27 13.10
N PRO A 112 27.90 3.07 13.25
CA PRO A 112 28.67 1.83 13.36
C PRO A 112 29.58 1.69 12.13
N LEU A 113 30.87 1.50 12.37
CA LEU A 113 31.85 1.23 11.33
C LEU A 113 32.07 -0.28 11.26
N ASP A 114 32.04 -0.82 10.04
CA ASP A 114 32.34 -2.23 9.79
C ASP A 114 33.85 -2.43 9.71
N ILE A 115 34.51 -2.29 10.85
CA ILE A 115 35.97 -2.38 10.99
C ILE A 115 36.32 -3.24 12.20
N GLU A 116 37.34 -4.07 12.04
CA GLU A 116 38.03 -4.72 13.15
C GLU A 116 39.19 -3.83 13.59
N ILE A 117 39.13 -3.32 14.81
CA ILE A 117 40.20 -2.51 15.41
C ILE A 117 41.01 -3.44 16.31
N VAL A 118 42.32 -3.53 16.05
CA VAL A 118 43.29 -4.10 16.98
C VAL A 118 43.91 -2.93 17.72
N ASP A 119 43.78 -2.94 19.05
CA ASP A 119 44.48 -2.01 19.93
C ASP A 119 45.84 -2.61 20.30
N ASP A 120 46.85 -1.76 20.45
CA ASP A 120 48.24 -2.17 20.68
C ASP A 120 48.56 -2.35 22.19
N GLU A 121 47.57 -2.26 23.08
CA GLU A 121 47.69 -2.50 24.53
C GLU A 121 47.64 -3.99 24.93
#